data_AF-A0A6A5HJ99-F1
#
_entry.id   AF-A0A6A5HJ99-F1
#
_cell.length_a   1.000
_cell.length_b   1.000
_cell.length_c   1.000
_cell.angle_alpha   90.00
_cell.angle_beta   90.00
_cell.angle_gamma   90.00
#
_symmetry.space_group_name_H-M   'P 1'
#
loop_
_entity.id
_entity.type
_entity.pdbx_description
1 polymer ?
#
loop_
_entity_poly.entity_id
_entity_poly.type
_entity_poly.pdbx_seq_one_letter_code
_entity_poly.pdbx_strand_id
1 'polypeptide(L)'
;MSEENDETSPNNNEQSDSTPKCRDEKLNASDSTIQSVHKMCQELLEKQNTLETSISEIVGKLSLAEENYKKSTEDLQEKLDSIRSEMNEINQTLKPEVSSKMEESDCSADITASVHSIQSKTNRETMSTFGKFFVLKHKFKSVSSMKGAQIHIMEEEEHFGVPWQLSMKRSDGYLSFFLICSLLKDTEKKKEIEVECELKIWSPNFREKKQKFCGLFKSHGVGPLWGVQKFIEWEKLEKDFVVDDCFYAEIAVKVRKMTGIYKENLRSFDDTMEKFSDALLIVNDRKFYVLKLYLAAHSPYFEALFLGQFNESKKSEIKLSGVDSDDFQKYLEVLYAEQSIDGNTVRVFNLSSFSEFTVEGILMVADMYETPLVIRKCEEFLVGESEKTLKKRLELSTRYNLEALKNKCLSEIESIADLKSVIPGDIHDLDASIMAELLKKSLALH
;
A
#
# COMPACT_ATOMS: atom_id res chain seq x y z
N MET A 1 86.11 -62.68 -30.59
CA MET A 1 84.72 -62.52 -30.17
C MET A 1 83.94 -62.21 -31.45
N SER A 2 83.76 -63.26 -32.26
CA SER A 2 82.48 -63.95 -32.49
C SER A 2 81.62 -63.07 -33.41
N GLU A 3 81.87 -63.13 -34.72
CA GLU A 3 81.14 -63.98 -35.70
C GLU A 3 79.74 -63.42 -36.01
N GLU A 4 79.17 -63.45 -37.21
CA GLU A 4 79.59 -63.54 -38.62
C GLU A 4 78.24 -63.45 -39.41
N ASN A 5 78.33 -63.19 -40.72
CA ASN A 5 77.41 -63.65 -41.78
C ASN A 5 76.17 -62.83 -42.21
N ASP A 6 76.35 -62.29 -43.42
CA ASP A 6 75.61 -62.53 -44.67
C ASP A 6 74.25 -61.88 -44.98
N GLU A 7 74.38 -60.95 -45.95
CA GLU A 7 73.68 -60.82 -47.23
C GLU A 7 72.29 -61.45 -47.50
N THR A 8 71.51 -60.59 -48.15
CA THR A 8 70.51 -60.83 -49.21
C THR A 8 69.07 -61.26 -48.87
N SER A 9 68.16 -60.34 -49.23
CA SER A 9 66.70 -60.46 -49.43
C SER A 9 66.30 -61.68 -50.27
N PRO A 10 65.05 -62.23 -50.19
CA PRO A 10 63.90 -61.59 -50.87
C PRO A 10 62.47 -61.93 -50.36
N ASN A 11 61.49 -61.22 -50.93
CA ASN A 11 60.11 -61.65 -51.24
C ASN A 11 59.12 -62.11 -50.13
N ASN A 12 57.93 -61.47 -50.09
CA ASN A 12 56.68 -62.11 -50.53
C ASN A 12 55.43 -61.18 -50.42
N ASN A 13 54.79 -61.03 -51.57
CA ASN A 13 53.35 -61.10 -51.89
C ASN A 13 52.26 -60.18 -51.28
N GLU A 14 51.50 -59.64 -52.25
CA GLU A 14 50.03 -59.39 -52.33
C GLU A 14 49.45 -58.23 -51.51
N GLN A 15 49.04 -57.09 -52.12
CA GLN A 15 47.97 -56.85 -53.10
C GLN A 15 46.56 -57.00 -52.50
N SER A 16 45.94 -55.89 -52.09
CA SER A 16 44.69 -55.43 -52.73
C SER A 16 44.18 -54.10 -52.17
N ASP A 17 43.88 -53.27 -53.15
CA ASP A 17 43.05 -52.09 -53.20
C ASP A 17 41.69 -52.25 -52.47
N SER A 18 41.29 -51.23 -51.71
CA SER A 18 39.96 -50.58 -51.76
C SER A 18 39.57 -49.94 -50.41
N THR A 19 39.55 -48.60 -50.34
CA THR A 19 38.57 -47.87 -49.51
C THR A 19 38.53 -46.37 -49.85
N PRO A 20 37.63 -45.93 -50.76
CA PRO A 20 37.17 -44.55 -50.85
C PRO A 20 35.76 -44.42 -50.24
N LYS A 21 35.60 -44.74 -48.95
CA LYS A 21 34.27 -44.65 -48.28
C LYS A 21 34.21 -43.76 -47.05
N CYS A 22 35.35 -43.46 -46.42
CA CYS A 22 35.35 -42.73 -45.13
C CYS A 22 35.57 -41.21 -45.27
N ARG A 23 36.02 -40.71 -46.43
CA ARG A 23 36.19 -39.25 -46.66
C ARG A 23 34.91 -38.56 -47.13
N ASP A 24 34.11 -39.22 -47.97
CA ASP A 24 32.88 -38.62 -48.53
C ASP A 24 31.76 -38.49 -47.49
N GLU A 25 31.66 -39.38 -46.50
CA GLU A 25 30.66 -39.29 -45.42
C GLU A 25 30.94 -38.13 -44.46
N LYS A 26 32.21 -37.79 -44.19
CA LYS A 26 32.57 -36.66 -43.32
C LYS A 26 32.38 -35.29 -43.99
N LEU A 27 32.64 -35.19 -45.29
CA LEU A 27 32.38 -33.98 -46.08
C LEU A 27 30.87 -33.72 -46.23
N ASN A 28 30.08 -34.74 -46.55
CA ASN A 28 28.62 -34.61 -46.68
C ASN A 28 27.90 -34.28 -45.35
N ALA A 29 28.40 -34.78 -44.21
CA ALA A 29 27.86 -34.43 -42.90
C ALA A 29 28.19 -32.99 -42.47
N SER A 30 29.35 -32.47 -42.91
CA SER A 30 29.73 -31.07 -42.67
C SER A 30 28.90 -30.10 -43.52
N ASP A 31 28.62 -30.43 -44.78
CA ASP A 31 27.79 -29.63 -45.67
C ASP A 31 26.33 -29.57 -45.21
N SER A 32 25.76 -30.69 -44.73
CA SER A 32 24.38 -30.70 -44.23
C SER A 32 24.21 -29.85 -42.96
N THR A 33 25.23 -29.83 -42.10
CA THR A 33 25.25 -29.00 -40.88
C THR A 33 25.37 -27.52 -41.24
N ILE A 34 26.25 -27.16 -42.19
CA ILE A 34 26.41 -25.79 -42.69
C ILE A 34 25.10 -25.30 -43.34
N GLN A 35 24.44 -26.15 -44.12
CA GLN A 35 23.18 -25.81 -44.78
C GLN A 35 22.03 -25.60 -43.78
N SER A 36 22.00 -26.39 -42.70
CA SER A 36 21.05 -26.20 -41.58
C SER A 36 21.27 -24.87 -40.85
N VAL A 37 22.53 -24.53 -40.54
CA VAL A 37 22.87 -23.24 -39.92
C VAL A 37 22.54 -22.07 -40.85
N HIS A 38 22.83 -22.18 -42.15
CA HIS A 38 22.49 -21.15 -43.13
C HIS A 38 20.98 -20.91 -43.22
N LYS A 39 20.17 -21.98 -43.21
CA LYS A 39 18.72 -21.88 -43.18
C LYS A 39 18.23 -21.19 -41.89
N MET A 40 18.80 -21.54 -40.75
CA MET A 40 18.47 -20.93 -39.46
C MET A 40 18.80 -19.43 -39.43
N CYS A 41 19.95 -19.04 -40.01
CA CYS A 41 20.33 -17.64 -40.17
C CYS A 41 19.40 -16.87 -41.11
N GLN A 42 18.92 -17.49 -42.19
CA GLN A 42 17.91 -16.87 -43.08
C GLN A 42 16.57 -16.66 -42.36
N GLU A 43 16.09 -17.66 -41.63
CA GLU A 43 14.86 -17.54 -40.84
C GLU A 43 14.99 -16.46 -39.75
N LEU A 44 16.17 -16.34 -39.12
CA LEU A 44 16.45 -15.27 -38.17
C LEU A 44 16.46 -13.88 -38.84
N LEU A 45 17.06 -13.76 -40.02
CA LEU A 45 17.10 -12.51 -40.77
C LEU A 45 15.71 -12.06 -41.21
N GLU A 46 14.86 -12.99 -41.67
CA GLU A 46 13.47 -12.69 -42.03
C GLU A 46 12.64 -12.21 -40.82
N LYS A 47 12.81 -12.87 -39.66
CA LYS A 47 12.18 -12.44 -38.41
C LYS A 47 12.67 -11.06 -37.96
N GLN A 48 13.97 -10.79 -38.11
CA GLN A 48 14.54 -9.49 -37.79
C GLN A 48 13.94 -8.38 -38.69
N ASN A 49 13.86 -8.60 -40.00
CA ASN A 49 13.26 -7.63 -40.92
C ASN A 49 11.77 -7.38 -40.62
N THR A 50 11.04 -8.43 -40.22
CA THR A 50 9.63 -8.32 -39.81
C THR A 50 9.48 -7.47 -38.54
N LEU A 51 10.41 -7.67 -37.59
CA LEU A 51 10.44 -6.92 -36.34
C LEU A 51 10.79 -5.45 -36.58
N GLU A 52 11.79 -5.16 -37.41
CA GLU A 52 12.18 -3.80 -37.78
C GLU A 52 11.03 -3.04 -38.45
N THR A 53 10.28 -3.71 -39.33
CA THR A 53 9.08 -3.14 -39.97
C THR A 53 8.01 -2.81 -38.93
N SER A 54 7.75 -3.74 -38.00
CA SER A 54 6.76 -3.56 -36.93
C SER A 54 7.16 -2.41 -35.98
N ILE A 55 8.45 -2.30 -35.64
CA ILE A 55 8.96 -1.20 -34.81
C ILE A 55 8.78 0.14 -35.53
N SER A 56 9.06 0.21 -36.83
CA SER A 56 8.86 1.43 -37.64
C SER A 56 7.39 1.88 -37.61
N GLU A 57 6.43 0.95 -37.74
CA GLU A 57 5.01 1.26 -37.64
C GLU A 57 4.59 1.74 -36.23
N ILE A 58 5.14 1.13 -35.17
CA ILE A 58 4.86 1.54 -33.79
C ILE A 58 5.40 2.94 -33.54
N VAL A 59 6.64 3.23 -33.97
CA VAL A 59 7.25 4.57 -33.84
C VAL A 59 6.40 5.61 -34.57
N GLY A 60 5.92 5.31 -35.78
CA GLY A 60 5.02 6.20 -36.51
C GLY A 60 3.71 6.49 -35.75
N LYS A 61 3.09 5.47 -35.16
CA LYS A 61 1.88 5.64 -34.33
C LYS A 61 2.15 6.44 -33.06
N LEU A 62 3.32 6.26 -32.43
CA LEU A 62 3.72 7.03 -31.25
C LEU A 62 3.94 8.50 -31.58
N SER A 63 4.60 8.82 -32.69
CA SER A 63 4.78 10.22 -33.13
C SER A 63 3.44 10.91 -33.43
N LEU A 64 2.49 10.20 -34.06
CA LEU A 64 1.13 10.73 -34.29
C LEU A 64 0.38 10.95 -32.97
N ALA A 65 0.53 10.04 -32.00
CA ALA A 65 -0.08 10.22 -30.67
C ALA A 65 0.52 11.43 -29.95
N GLU A 66 1.83 11.61 -29.99
CA GLU A 66 2.55 12.74 -29.39
C GLU A 66 2.08 14.08 -29.99
N GLU A 67 1.91 14.16 -31.31
CA GLU A 67 1.40 15.36 -31.98
C GLU A 67 -0.05 15.68 -31.57
N ASN A 68 -0.90 14.65 -31.44
CA ASN A 68 -2.26 14.82 -30.93
C ASN A 68 -2.28 15.29 -29.46
N TYR A 69 -1.42 14.73 -28.60
CA TYR A 69 -1.29 15.17 -27.21
C TYR A 69 -0.82 16.62 -27.10
N LYS A 70 0.14 17.02 -27.94
CA LYS A 70 0.62 18.40 -27.98
C LYS A 70 -0.50 19.36 -28.37
N LYS A 71 -1.27 19.02 -29.41
CA LYS A 71 -2.42 19.82 -29.85
C LYS A 71 -3.51 19.93 -28.78
N SER A 72 -3.83 18.84 -28.08
CA SER A 72 -4.78 18.88 -26.96
C SER A 72 -4.26 19.72 -25.79
N THR A 73 -2.95 19.73 -25.54
CA THR A 73 -2.33 20.55 -24.48
C THR A 73 -2.42 22.04 -24.82
N GLU A 74 -2.19 22.41 -26.08
CA GLU A 74 -2.35 23.79 -26.57
C GLU A 74 -3.80 24.28 -26.43
N ASP A 75 -4.80 23.46 -26.79
CA ASP A 75 -6.24 23.78 -26.61
C ASP A 75 -6.63 23.94 -25.12
N LEU A 76 -6.09 23.09 -24.25
CA LEU A 76 -6.30 23.21 -22.80
C LEU A 76 -5.67 24.48 -22.24
N GLN A 77 -4.48 24.86 -22.71
CA GLN A 77 -3.79 26.07 -22.28
C GLN A 77 -4.57 27.33 -22.68
N GLU A 78 -5.08 27.40 -23.92
CA GLU A 78 -5.92 28.52 -24.37
C GLU A 78 -7.18 28.68 -23.51
N LYS A 79 -7.85 27.57 -23.17
CA LYS A 79 -9.01 27.59 -22.28
C LYS A 79 -8.67 28.07 -20.88
N LEU A 80 -7.51 27.67 -20.35
CA LEU A 80 -7.03 28.07 -19.02
C LEU A 80 -6.72 29.58 -18.98
N ASP A 81 -6.12 30.11 -20.04
CA ASP A 81 -5.84 31.55 -20.16
C ASP A 81 -7.14 32.37 -20.33
N SER A 82 -8.14 31.84 -21.03
CA SER A 82 -9.49 32.44 -21.10
C SER A 82 -10.15 32.52 -19.71
N ILE A 83 -10.16 31.42 -18.96
CA ILE A 83 -10.72 31.38 -17.59
C ILE A 83 -9.97 32.33 -16.66
N ARG A 84 -8.64 32.40 -16.77
CA ARG A 84 -7.82 33.32 -15.98
C ARG A 84 -8.17 34.78 -16.28
N SER A 85 -8.45 35.12 -17.54
CA SER A 85 -8.89 36.46 -17.93
C SER A 85 -10.23 36.82 -17.29
N GLU A 86 -11.22 35.93 -17.39
CA GLU A 86 -12.55 36.12 -16.78
C GLU A 86 -12.47 36.28 -15.25
N MET A 87 -11.64 35.46 -14.59
CA MET A 87 -11.44 35.53 -13.14
C MET A 87 -10.78 36.85 -12.70
N ASN A 88 -9.88 37.40 -13.52
CA ASN A 88 -9.29 38.72 -13.26
C ASN A 88 -10.30 39.86 -13.42
N GLU A 89 -11.23 39.76 -14.37
CA GLU A 89 -12.33 40.74 -14.51
C GLU A 89 -13.30 40.70 -13.31
N ILE A 90 -13.61 39.50 -12.80
CA ILE A 90 -14.44 39.30 -11.60
C ILE A 90 -13.72 39.87 -10.35
N ASN A 91 -12.41 39.65 -10.23
CA ASN A 91 -11.63 40.19 -9.09
C ASN A 91 -11.53 41.72 -9.10
N GLN A 92 -11.55 42.36 -10.28
CA GLN A 92 -11.58 43.83 -10.38
C GLN A 92 -12.93 44.42 -9.99
N THR A 93 -14.04 43.69 -10.23
CA THR A 93 -15.39 44.14 -9.89
C THR A 93 -15.74 43.96 -8.41
N LEU A 94 -14.97 43.17 -7.65
CA LEU A 94 -15.27 42.82 -6.25
C LEU A 94 -14.46 43.53 -5.18
N LYS A 95 -13.64 44.56 -5.48
CA LYS A 95 -12.89 45.28 -4.44
C LYS A 95 -13.84 46.04 -3.47
N PRO A 96 -13.83 45.76 -2.16
CA PRO A 96 -14.36 46.67 -1.15
C PRO A 96 -13.27 47.65 -0.70
N GLU A 97 -13.58 48.94 -0.72
CA GLU A 97 -12.83 49.95 0.02
C GLU A 97 -13.16 49.86 1.51
N VAL A 98 -12.28 49.34 2.38
CA VAL A 98 -12.11 49.85 3.75
C VAL A 98 -10.66 49.71 4.23
N SER A 99 -10.20 50.82 4.78
CA SER A 99 -8.90 51.16 5.36
C SER A 99 -8.59 50.50 6.71
N SER A 100 -7.31 50.13 6.87
CA SER A 100 -6.42 50.30 8.03
C SER A 100 -6.63 49.59 9.40
N LYS A 101 -5.52 48.92 9.80
CA LYS A 101 -4.83 48.87 11.11
C LYS A 101 -5.45 48.09 12.30
N MET A 102 -4.72 47.05 12.74
CA MET A 102 -4.20 46.81 14.12
C MET A 102 -3.50 45.43 14.15
N GLU A 103 -2.18 45.40 14.35
CA GLU A 103 -1.42 45.22 15.61
C GLU A 103 -1.12 43.75 15.94
N GLU A 104 0.19 43.49 16.06
CA GLU A 104 0.85 42.23 16.41
C GLU A 104 0.47 41.80 17.84
N SER A 105 0.17 40.51 18.02
CA SER A 105 0.29 39.86 19.34
C SER A 105 0.97 38.51 19.19
N ASP A 106 2.11 38.38 19.85
CA ASP A 106 2.83 37.12 20.08
C ASP A 106 1.94 36.05 20.71
N CYS A 107 1.86 34.88 20.07
CA CYS A 107 1.51 33.62 20.74
C CYS A 107 2.25 32.46 20.06
N SER A 108 3.35 32.07 20.69
CA SER A 108 3.97 30.75 20.57
C SER A 108 3.01 29.70 21.17
N ALA A 109 2.37 28.90 20.31
CA ALA A 109 1.76 27.62 20.67
C ALA A 109 1.56 26.75 19.41
N ASP A 110 1.87 25.46 19.54
CA ASP A 110 1.78 24.39 18.54
C ASP A 110 0.60 24.50 17.56
N ILE A 111 0.92 24.57 16.25
CA ILE A 111 -0.07 24.59 15.16
C ILE A 111 -0.79 23.25 15.01
N THR A 112 -0.24 22.14 15.55
CA THR A 112 -0.93 20.86 15.61
C THR A 112 -2.20 20.91 16.47
N ALA A 113 -2.33 21.87 17.40
CA ALA A 113 -3.55 22.04 18.20
C ALA A 113 -4.67 22.80 17.47
N SER A 114 -4.37 23.61 16.46
CA SER A 114 -5.40 24.49 15.86
C SER A 114 -6.31 23.78 14.86
N VAL A 115 -5.89 22.63 14.32
CA VAL A 115 -6.76 21.71 13.55
C VAL A 115 -7.66 20.87 14.49
N HIS A 116 -7.33 20.79 15.79
CA HIS A 116 -8.15 20.07 16.78
C HIS A 116 -9.43 20.83 17.23
N SER A 117 -9.64 22.08 16.81
CA SER A 117 -10.75 22.89 17.33
C SER A 117 -12.12 22.67 16.67
N ILE A 118 -12.26 21.81 15.64
CA ILE A 118 -13.59 21.50 15.06
C ILE A 118 -14.14 20.13 15.50
N GLN A 119 -13.37 19.33 16.25
CA GLN A 119 -13.87 18.06 16.78
C GLN A 119 -13.33 17.77 18.18
N SER A 120 -13.95 18.37 19.19
CA SER A 120 -14.21 17.74 20.50
C SER A 120 -14.84 18.71 21.50
N LYS A 121 -16.17 18.74 21.55
CA LYS A 121 -16.86 18.89 22.83
C LYS A 121 -17.36 17.51 23.25
N THR A 122 -16.47 16.69 23.79
CA THR A 122 -16.78 15.64 24.79
C THR A 122 -15.46 15.18 25.39
N ASN A 123 -15.18 15.59 26.62
CA ASN A 123 -14.11 15.01 27.43
C ASN A 123 -14.44 13.54 27.72
N ARG A 124 -13.78 12.64 27.00
CA ARG A 124 -13.46 11.26 27.42
C ARG A 124 -12.09 10.96 26.83
N GLU A 125 -11.17 10.42 27.63
CA GLU A 125 -9.84 9.98 27.18
C GLU A 125 -9.97 8.83 26.15
N THR A 126 -10.32 9.18 24.92
CA THR A 126 -10.40 8.28 23.76
C THR A 126 -9.04 8.20 23.10
N MET A 127 -8.68 7.00 22.63
CA MET A 127 -7.46 6.80 21.85
C MET A 127 -7.47 7.73 20.62
N SER A 128 -6.36 8.42 20.36
CA SER A 128 -6.23 9.28 19.18
C SER A 128 -6.36 8.43 17.91
N THR A 129 -7.34 8.77 17.07
CA THR A 129 -7.64 8.11 15.79
C THR A 129 -6.68 8.51 14.67
N PHE A 130 -5.67 9.33 14.97
CA PHE A 130 -4.68 9.80 14.01
C PHE A 130 -3.57 8.77 13.81
N GLY A 131 -3.11 8.64 12.55
CA GLY A 131 -2.12 7.66 12.14
C GLY A 131 -2.75 6.28 11.90
N LYS A 132 -1.94 5.23 12.00
CA LYS A 132 -2.39 3.85 11.75
C LYS A 132 -3.30 3.34 12.86
N PHE A 133 -4.58 3.62 12.73
CA PHE A 133 -5.61 3.26 13.71
C PHE A 133 -6.71 2.44 13.05
N PHE A 134 -7.14 1.38 13.71
CA PHE A 134 -8.28 0.57 13.29
C PHE A 134 -8.97 -0.08 14.49
N VAL A 135 -10.18 -0.58 14.27
CA VAL A 135 -11.02 -1.17 15.31
C VAL A 135 -11.56 -2.50 14.82
N LEU A 136 -11.35 -3.57 15.60
CA LEU A 136 -11.98 -4.87 15.36
C LEU A 136 -13.14 -5.05 16.33
N LYS A 137 -14.36 -5.26 15.81
CA LYS A 137 -15.57 -5.48 16.62
C LYS A 137 -16.12 -6.87 16.39
N HIS A 138 -16.64 -7.48 17.45
CA HIS A 138 -17.28 -8.78 17.33
C HIS A 138 -18.41 -8.98 18.35
N LYS A 139 -19.52 -9.57 17.87
CA LYS A 139 -20.62 -10.06 18.71
C LYS A 139 -20.43 -11.55 18.98
N PHE A 140 -20.09 -11.87 20.21
CA PHE A 140 -20.00 -13.25 20.68
C PHE A 140 -21.39 -13.78 20.97
N LYS A 141 -21.68 -14.99 20.49
CA LYS A 141 -22.97 -15.68 20.63
C LYS A 141 -22.77 -17.00 21.35
N SER A 142 -23.86 -17.54 21.91
CA SER A 142 -23.88 -18.85 22.57
C SER A 142 -22.88 -18.94 23.74
N VAL A 143 -22.76 -17.87 24.53
CA VAL A 143 -21.78 -17.71 25.61
C VAL A 143 -21.91 -18.83 26.64
N SER A 144 -23.14 -19.21 26.96
CA SER A 144 -23.49 -20.32 27.86
C SER A 144 -22.89 -21.66 27.43
N SER A 145 -22.68 -21.86 26.12
CA SER A 145 -22.12 -23.09 25.55
C SER A 145 -20.59 -23.10 25.47
N MET A 146 -19.93 -21.97 25.75
CA MET A 146 -18.47 -21.84 25.61
C MET A 146 -17.74 -22.64 26.69
N LYS A 147 -17.06 -23.70 26.23
CA LYS A 147 -16.29 -24.60 27.09
C LYS A 147 -14.99 -23.95 27.58
N GLY A 148 -14.55 -24.38 28.76
CA GLY A 148 -13.24 -24.02 29.29
C GLY A 148 -12.10 -24.46 28.35
N ALA A 149 -11.08 -23.62 28.25
CA ALA A 149 -9.87 -23.77 27.45
C ALA A 149 -10.03 -23.72 25.91
N GLN A 150 -11.25 -23.63 25.36
CA GLN A 150 -11.47 -23.45 23.93
C GLN A 150 -11.07 -22.03 23.48
N ILE A 151 -10.27 -21.95 22.42
CA ILE A 151 -9.89 -20.69 21.77
C ILE A 151 -10.90 -20.44 20.65
N HIS A 152 -11.53 -19.27 20.70
CA HIS A 152 -12.38 -18.77 19.62
C HIS A 152 -11.55 -17.71 18.88
N ILE A 153 -11.36 -17.92 17.58
CA ILE A 153 -10.62 -17.00 16.70
C ILE A 153 -11.64 -16.38 15.75
N MET A 154 -11.56 -15.07 15.60
CA MET A 154 -12.53 -14.30 14.83
C MET A 154 -12.07 -14.19 13.37
N GLU A 155 -12.95 -13.67 12.53
CA GLU A 155 -12.62 -13.39 11.13
C GLU A 155 -11.39 -12.48 11.05
N GLU A 156 -10.56 -12.76 10.04
CA GLU A 156 -9.36 -11.99 9.77
C GLU A 156 -9.72 -10.71 9.02
N GLU A 157 -9.18 -9.58 9.49
CA GLU A 157 -9.32 -8.28 8.84
C GLU A 157 -7.94 -7.72 8.51
N GLU A 158 -7.80 -7.24 7.28
CA GLU A 158 -6.57 -6.61 6.81
C GLU A 158 -6.60 -5.10 7.09
N HIS A 159 -5.59 -4.63 7.82
CA HIS A 159 -5.36 -3.21 8.09
C HIS A 159 -3.89 -2.87 7.92
N PHE A 160 -3.61 -1.86 7.08
CA PHE A 160 -2.25 -1.37 6.76
C PHE A 160 -1.32 -2.46 6.23
N GLY A 161 -1.85 -3.33 5.36
CA GLY A 161 -1.18 -4.50 4.82
C GLY A 161 -1.12 -5.69 5.79
N VAL A 162 -1.56 -5.56 7.03
CA VAL A 162 -1.36 -6.60 8.03
C VAL A 162 -2.68 -7.30 8.33
N PRO A 163 -2.74 -8.65 8.21
CA PRO A 163 -3.88 -9.43 8.70
C PRO A 163 -3.90 -9.50 10.24
N TRP A 164 -5.00 -9.03 10.82
CA TRP A 164 -5.27 -9.05 12.25
C TRP A 164 -6.47 -9.92 12.58
N GLN A 165 -6.39 -10.64 13.70
CA GLN A 165 -7.52 -11.39 14.25
C GLN A 165 -7.67 -11.12 15.74
N LEU A 166 -8.89 -10.87 16.18
CA LEU A 166 -9.22 -10.98 17.59
C LEU A 166 -9.36 -12.47 17.94
N SER A 167 -8.96 -12.85 19.16
CA SER A 167 -9.21 -14.16 19.73
C SER A 167 -9.65 -14.04 21.19
N MET A 168 -10.41 -15.01 21.67
CA MET A 168 -10.77 -15.11 23.07
C MET A 168 -10.66 -16.54 23.58
N LYS A 169 -10.43 -16.65 24.88
CA LYS A 169 -10.34 -17.93 25.57
C LYS A 169 -10.96 -17.80 26.95
N ARG A 170 -11.76 -18.78 27.35
CA ARG A 170 -12.14 -18.97 28.75
C ARG A 170 -11.10 -19.86 29.41
N SER A 171 -10.40 -19.39 30.44
CA SER A 171 -9.48 -20.22 31.23
C SER A 171 -9.46 -19.80 32.69
N ASP A 172 -9.40 -20.78 33.59
CA ASP A 172 -9.29 -20.57 35.04
C ASP A 172 -10.38 -19.65 35.64
N GLY A 173 -11.59 -19.68 35.07
CA GLY A 173 -12.71 -18.82 35.49
C GLY A 173 -12.64 -17.38 34.97
N TYR A 174 -11.71 -17.06 34.08
CA TYR A 174 -11.58 -15.74 33.46
C TYR A 174 -11.78 -15.80 31.95
N LEU A 175 -12.29 -14.69 31.40
CA LEU A 175 -12.21 -14.40 29.98
C LEU A 175 -10.87 -13.73 29.67
N SER A 176 -10.16 -14.30 28.71
CA SER A 176 -8.95 -13.76 28.11
C SER A 176 -9.24 -13.27 26.69
N PHE A 177 -8.59 -12.19 26.29
CA PHE A 177 -8.59 -11.70 24.91
C PHE A 177 -7.17 -11.60 24.40
N PHE A 178 -6.98 -11.90 23.12
CA PHE A 178 -5.71 -11.71 22.46
C PHE A 178 -5.88 -11.25 21.03
N LEU A 179 -5.05 -10.30 20.63
CA LEU A 179 -4.86 -9.87 19.25
C LEU A 179 -3.77 -10.74 18.60
N ILE A 180 -4.07 -11.26 17.42
CA ILE A 180 -3.19 -12.08 16.60
C ILE A 180 -2.76 -11.28 15.38
N CYS A 181 -1.47 -11.32 15.04
CA CYS A 181 -0.93 -10.80 13.79
C CYS A 181 -0.44 -11.96 12.92
N SER A 182 -1.17 -12.33 11.87
CA SER A 182 -0.85 -13.49 11.04
C SER A 182 0.39 -13.32 10.16
N LEU A 183 0.79 -12.08 9.86
CA LEU A 183 1.90 -11.73 8.96
C LEU A 183 3.29 -12.22 9.42
N LEU A 184 3.42 -12.55 10.71
CA LEU A 184 4.70 -12.81 11.35
C LEU A 184 5.00 -14.31 11.49
N LYS A 185 4.13 -15.16 10.93
CA LYS A 185 4.40 -16.59 10.80
C LYS A 185 5.43 -16.77 9.69
N ASP A 186 6.64 -17.16 10.09
CA ASP A 186 7.66 -17.75 9.20
C ASP A 186 8.25 -16.83 8.12
N THR A 187 9.22 -15.99 8.51
CA THR A 187 10.00 -15.19 7.54
C THR A 187 11.48 -15.15 7.91
N GLU A 188 12.37 -15.17 6.90
CA GLU A 188 13.82 -15.01 7.11
C GLU A 188 14.22 -13.60 7.56
N LYS A 189 13.35 -12.60 7.32
CA LYS A 189 13.55 -11.20 7.71
C LYS A 189 13.00 -10.94 9.12
N LYS A 190 13.76 -10.19 9.92
CA LYS A 190 13.30 -9.67 11.22
C LYS A 190 12.21 -8.63 10.97
N LYS A 191 11.00 -8.94 11.41
CA LYS A 191 9.83 -8.05 11.34
C LYS A 191 9.33 -7.77 12.75
N GLU A 192 9.02 -6.51 13.02
CA GLU A 192 8.48 -6.08 14.31
C GLU A 192 7.32 -5.10 14.13
N ILE A 193 6.28 -5.22 14.94
CA ILE A 193 5.15 -4.29 14.99
C ILE A 193 4.90 -3.91 16.44
N GLU A 194 5.03 -2.63 16.76
CA GLU A 194 4.66 -2.07 18.05
C GLU A 194 3.25 -1.48 17.96
N VAL A 195 2.38 -1.86 18.90
CA VAL A 195 1.01 -1.38 18.98
C VAL A 195 0.65 -0.93 20.39
N GLU A 196 -0.24 0.05 20.46
CA GLU A 196 -1.10 0.26 21.61
C GLU A 196 -2.48 -0.31 21.31
N CYS A 197 -3.12 -0.89 22.31
CA CYS A 197 -4.48 -1.41 22.19
C CYS A 197 -5.35 -0.91 23.34
N GLU A 198 -6.61 -0.62 23.05
CA GLU A 198 -7.68 -0.46 24.02
C GLU A 198 -8.76 -1.50 23.76
N LEU A 199 -8.86 -2.48 24.64
CA LEU A 199 -9.90 -3.49 24.61
C LEU A 199 -11.12 -2.98 25.39
N LYS A 200 -12.31 -3.17 24.84
CA LYS A 200 -13.59 -2.77 25.40
C LYS A 200 -14.61 -3.90 25.26
N ILE A 201 -15.38 -4.12 26.32
CA ILE A 201 -16.64 -4.85 26.24
C ILE A 201 -17.77 -3.93 26.69
N TRP A 202 -18.94 -4.08 26.08
CA TRP A 202 -20.13 -3.37 26.52
C TRP A 202 -21.36 -4.24 26.46
N SER A 203 -22.32 -3.87 27.30
CA SER A 203 -23.67 -4.42 27.30
C SER A 203 -24.65 -3.40 26.69
N PRO A 204 -25.78 -3.86 26.13
CA PRO A 204 -26.90 -2.99 25.76
C PRO A 204 -27.43 -2.13 26.93
N ASN A 205 -27.19 -2.56 28.18
CA ASN A 205 -27.55 -1.82 29.40
C ASN A 205 -26.52 -0.72 29.76
N PHE A 206 -25.71 -0.27 28.79
CA PHE A 206 -24.69 0.78 28.92
C PHE A 206 -23.57 0.50 29.94
N ARG A 207 -23.43 -0.73 30.45
CA ARG A 207 -22.21 -1.12 31.18
C ARG A 207 -21.06 -1.28 30.21
N GLU A 208 -19.93 -0.69 30.55
CA GLU A 208 -18.69 -0.72 29.78
C GLU A 208 -17.55 -1.16 30.70
N LYS A 209 -16.66 -1.99 30.17
CA LYS A 209 -15.36 -2.25 30.78
C LYS A 209 -14.30 -2.11 29.70
N LYS A 210 -13.26 -1.36 30.00
CA LYS A 210 -12.12 -1.13 29.10
C LYS A 210 -10.79 -1.43 29.78
N GLN A 211 -9.80 -1.81 28.98
CA GLN A 211 -8.43 -2.04 29.43
C GLN A 211 -7.43 -1.74 28.30
N LYS A 212 -6.41 -0.94 28.61
CA LYS A 212 -5.31 -0.64 27.70
C LYS A 212 -4.14 -1.59 27.90
N PHE A 213 -3.44 -1.91 26.82
CA PHE A 213 -2.16 -2.63 26.87
C PHE A 213 -1.30 -2.25 25.65
N CYS A 214 0.00 -2.47 25.73
CA CYS A 214 0.91 -2.36 24.60
C CYS A 214 1.33 -3.77 24.15
N GLY A 215 1.54 -3.95 22.85
CA GLY A 215 2.01 -5.21 22.26
C GLY A 215 3.22 -4.97 21.37
N LEU A 216 4.18 -5.89 21.42
CA LEU A 216 5.34 -5.91 20.53
C LEU A 216 5.39 -7.24 19.79
N PHE A 217 4.81 -7.27 18.60
CA PHE A 217 4.77 -8.45 17.76
C PHE A 217 6.11 -8.59 17.04
N LYS A 218 6.69 -9.80 17.03
CA LYS A 218 7.97 -10.09 16.37
C LYS A 218 7.84 -11.34 15.51
N SER A 219 8.54 -11.38 14.38
CA SER A 219 8.62 -12.60 13.55
C SER A 219 9.42 -13.73 14.21
N HIS A 220 10.21 -13.43 15.25
CA HIS A 220 11.01 -14.41 15.99
C HIS A 220 10.82 -14.21 17.50
N GLY A 221 10.69 -15.30 18.26
CA GLY A 221 10.58 -15.27 19.72
C GLY A 221 9.16 -15.48 20.25
N VAL A 222 8.69 -14.60 21.13
CA VAL A 222 7.32 -14.65 21.70
C VAL A 222 6.32 -14.67 20.55
N GLY A 223 5.35 -15.59 20.60
CA GLY A 223 4.43 -15.88 19.49
C GLY A 223 3.65 -14.65 18.99
N PRO A 224 2.91 -14.77 17.87
CA PRO A 224 2.25 -13.66 17.18
C PRO A 224 0.99 -13.14 17.91
N LEU A 225 0.99 -13.18 19.24
CA LEU A 225 -0.17 -13.07 20.11
C LEU A 225 0.12 -12.11 21.27
N TRP A 226 -0.66 -11.04 21.40
CA TRP A 226 -0.62 -10.13 22.54
C TRP A 226 -2.01 -9.88 23.09
N GLY A 227 -2.16 -9.75 24.41
CA GLY A 227 -3.48 -9.52 24.98
C GLY A 227 -3.53 -9.58 26.49
N VAL A 228 -4.76 -9.75 27.01
CA VAL A 228 -5.07 -9.72 28.44
C VAL A 228 -5.57 -11.09 28.86
N GLN A 229 -4.79 -11.81 29.68
CA GLN A 229 -5.14 -13.15 30.15
C GLN A 229 -6.30 -13.18 31.16
N LYS A 230 -6.41 -12.17 32.04
CA LYS A 230 -7.46 -12.11 33.07
C LYS A 230 -8.24 -10.81 32.96
N PHE A 231 -8.95 -10.63 31.85
CA PHE A 231 -9.66 -9.38 31.58
C PHE A 231 -10.84 -9.21 32.54
N ILE A 232 -11.72 -10.23 32.63
CA ILE A 232 -12.88 -10.23 33.52
C ILE A 232 -13.15 -11.66 34.03
N GLU A 233 -13.62 -11.77 35.27
CA GLU A 233 -14.17 -13.02 35.81
C GLU A 233 -15.39 -13.45 34.99
N TRP A 234 -15.47 -14.74 34.67
CA TRP A 234 -16.51 -15.27 33.80
C TRP A 234 -17.92 -15.09 34.39
N GLU A 235 -18.08 -15.34 35.70
CA GLU A 235 -19.35 -15.13 36.39
C GLU A 235 -19.81 -13.67 36.33
N LYS A 236 -18.87 -12.73 36.41
CA LYS A 236 -19.15 -11.30 36.28
C LYS A 236 -19.51 -10.92 34.85
N LEU A 237 -18.84 -11.49 33.86
CA LEU A 237 -19.21 -11.33 32.44
C LEU A 237 -20.64 -11.78 32.20
N GLU A 238 -20.99 -12.99 32.62
CA GLU A 238 -22.33 -13.58 32.44
C GLU A 238 -23.41 -12.73 33.10
N LYS A 239 -23.15 -12.22 34.31
CA LYS A 239 -24.11 -11.41 35.06
C LYS A 239 -24.28 -9.99 34.51
N ASP A 240 -23.19 -9.31 34.21
CA ASP A 240 -23.20 -7.86 33.99
C ASP A 240 -23.15 -7.48 32.49
N PHE A 241 -22.70 -8.37 31.60
CA PHE A 241 -22.41 -8.03 30.20
C PHE A 241 -23.13 -8.89 29.15
N VAL A 242 -23.55 -10.11 29.50
CA VAL A 242 -24.25 -11.00 28.57
C VAL A 242 -25.74 -10.69 28.54
N VAL A 243 -26.28 -10.47 27.34
CA VAL A 243 -27.71 -10.28 27.05
C VAL A 243 -28.08 -11.17 25.87
N ASP A 244 -29.17 -11.93 25.99
CA ASP A 244 -29.62 -12.91 24.99
C ASP A 244 -28.51 -13.88 24.57
N ASP A 245 -27.78 -14.38 25.57
CA ASP A 245 -26.62 -15.28 25.40
C ASP A 245 -25.53 -14.71 24.46
N CYS A 246 -25.44 -13.37 24.39
CA CYS A 246 -24.48 -12.64 23.58
C CYS A 246 -23.80 -11.51 24.35
N PHE A 247 -22.59 -11.15 23.94
CA PHE A 247 -21.96 -9.88 24.36
C PHE A 247 -21.09 -9.32 23.23
N TYR A 248 -20.75 -8.03 23.35
CA TYR A 248 -19.98 -7.31 22.35
C TYR A 248 -18.58 -7.01 22.88
N ALA A 249 -17.57 -7.25 22.04
CA ALA A 249 -16.22 -6.81 22.31
C ALA A 249 -15.67 -6.01 21.13
N GLU A 250 -14.79 -5.08 21.46
CA GLU A 250 -14.08 -4.23 20.53
C GLU A 250 -12.64 -4.13 20.99
N ILE A 251 -11.71 -4.18 20.04
CA ILE A 251 -10.32 -3.79 20.28
C ILE A 251 -9.97 -2.67 19.31
N ALA A 252 -9.68 -1.50 19.87
CA ALA A 252 -9.08 -0.39 19.14
C ALA A 252 -7.56 -0.59 19.15
N VAL A 253 -6.94 -0.54 17.97
CA VAL A 253 -5.51 -0.78 17.77
C VAL A 253 -4.89 0.44 17.12
N LYS A 254 -3.83 0.96 17.74
CA LYS A 254 -2.98 2.00 17.16
C LYS A 254 -1.59 1.42 16.91
N VAL A 255 -1.18 1.34 15.65
CA VAL A 255 0.16 0.92 15.27
C VAL A 255 1.11 2.09 15.46
N ARG A 256 2.11 1.92 16.34
CA ARG A 256 3.13 2.92 16.63
C ARG A 256 4.28 2.86 15.65
N LYS A 257 4.70 1.64 15.31
CA LYS A 257 5.88 1.39 14.49
C LYS A 257 5.76 0.04 13.78
N MET A 258 6.18 0.03 12.53
CA MET A 258 6.35 -1.19 11.73
C MET A 258 7.80 -1.26 11.26
N THR A 259 8.42 -2.44 11.29
CA THR A 259 9.82 -2.61 10.87
C THR A 259 9.98 -3.91 10.10
N GLY A 260 10.71 -3.87 8.99
CA GLY A 260 10.95 -5.03 8.13
C GLY A 260 9.75 -5.48 7.30
N ILE A 261 8.64 -4.72 7.32
CA ILE A 261 7.41 -5.01 6.58
C ILE A 261 7.44 -4.39 5.20
N TYR A 262 8.09 -3.24 5.03
CA TYR A 262 8.19 -2.53 3.76
C TYR A 262 9.25 -3.12 2.84
N LYS A 263 9.05 -2.93 1.54
CA LYS A 263 10.06 -3.18 0.51
C LYS A 263 11.21 -2.19 0.65
N GLU A 264 12.32 -2.54 0.01
CA GLU A 264 13.47 -1.65 -0.12
C GLU A 264 13.05 -0.30 -0.71
N ASN A 265 13.79 0.74 -0.34
CA ASN A 265 13.51 2.10 -0.79
C ASN A 265 13.87 2.21 -2.27
N LEU A 266 12.97 2.77 -3.07
CA LEU A 266 13.20 3.02 -4.49
C LEU A 266 14.02 4.30 -4.70
N ARG A 267 13.91 5.23 -3.75
CA ARG A 267 14.59 6.52 -3.79
C ARG A 267 15.24 6.84 -2.45
N SER A 268 16.44 7.40 -2.50
CA SER A 268 17.13 7.88 -1.30
C SER A 268 16.67 9.29 -0.96
N PHE A 269 16.40 9.54 0.32
CA PHE A 269 16.14 10.86 0.90
C PHE A 269 17.01 11.08 2.16
N ASP A 270 18.05 10.27 2.35
CA ASP A 270 18.93 10.33 3.51
C ASP A 270 20.05 11.39 3.34
N ASP A 271 21.04 11.37 4.24
CA ASP A 271 22.15 12.32 4.25
C ASP A 271 22.91 12.42 2.91
N THR A 272 22.80 11.42 2.02
CA THR A 272 23.40 11.49 0.68
C THR A 272 22.78 12.56 -0.22
N MET A 273 21.55 12.98 0.10
CA MET A 273 20.76 13.95 -0.67
C MET A 273 20.82 15.38 -0.12
N GLU A 274 21.56 15.61 0.98
CA GLU A 274 21.67 16.92 1.64
C GLU A 274 22.04 18.04 0.66
N LYS A 275 23.07 17.82 -0.17
CA LYS A 275 23.55 18.82 -1.14
C LYS A 275 22.55 19.20 -2.24
N PHE A 276 21.47 18.42 -2.40
CA PHE A 276 20.44 18.61 -3.41
C PHE A 276 19.09 19.01 -2.81
N SER A 277 19.07 19.39 -1.52
CA SER A 277 17.86 19.63 -0.76
C SER A 277 17.92 20.98 -0.06
N ASP A 278 16.76 21.60 0.17
CA ASP A 278 16.60 22.90 0.82
C ASP A 278 15.79 22.82 2.13
N ALA A 279 15.35 21.62 2.49
CA ALA A 279 14.74 21.28 3.77
C ALA A 279 15.14 19.88 4.26
N LEU A 280 15.18 19.75 5.59
CA LEU A 280 15.28 18.51 6.32
C LEU A 280 13.99 18.28 7.12
N LEU A 281 13.27 17.21 6.78
CA LEU A 281 12.14 16.73 7.56
C LEU A 281 12.58 15.56 8.45
N ILE A 282 12.15 15.57 9.71
CA ILE A 282 12.43 14.48 10.67
C ILE A 282 11.13 13.77 11.00
N VAL A 283 11.02 12.49 10.64
CA VAL A 283 9.87 11.61 10.92
C VAL A 283 10.37 10.40 11.71
N ASN A 284 9.87 10.20 12.93
CA ASN A 284 10.32 9.12 13.83
C ASN A 284 11.85 8.96 13.91
N ASP A 285 12.55 10.09 14.07
CA ASP A 285 14.02 10.21 14.13
C ASP A 285 14.77 9.84 12.84
N ARG A 286 14.05 9.54 11.75
CA ARG A 286 14.60 9.38 10.41
C ARG A 286 14.60 10.72 9.67
N LYS A 287 15.72 11.02 9.03
CA LYS A 287 15.94 12.24 8.25
C LYS A 287 15.49 12.07 6.81
N PHE A 288 14.81 13.08 6.28
CA PHE A 288 14.34 13.17 4.90
C PHE A 288 14.76 14.53 4.32
N TYR A 289 15.75 14.52 3.44
CA TYR A 289 16.19 15.68 2.69
C TYR A 289 15.32 15.84 1.45
N VAL A 290 14.61 16.97 1.36
CA VAL A 290 13.54 17.22 0.38
C VAL A 290 13.63 18.63 -0.21
N LEU A 291 12.82 18.88 -1.25
CA LEU A 291 12.68 20.19 -1.89
C LEU A 291 11.38 20.88 -1.43
N LYS A 292 11.48 22.00 -0.70
CA LYS A 292 10.36 22.78 -0.15
C LYS A 292 9.35 23.15 -1.21
N LEU A 293 9.81 23.79 -2.29
CA LEU A 293 8.93 24.26 -3.36
C LEU A 293 8.25 23.10 -4.10
N TYR A 294 8.91 21.95 -4.20
CA TYR A 294 8.31 20.79 -4.84
C TYR A 294 7.18 20.20 -3.99
N LEU A 295 7.42 19.99 -2.69
CA LEU A 295 6.38 19.53 -1.77
C LEU A 295 5.23 20.54 -1.70
N ALA A 296 5.53 21.83 -1.56
CA ALA A 296 4.53 22.90 -1.52
C ALA A 296 3.66 22.94 -2.78
N ALA A 297 4.26 22.78 -3.97
CA ALA A 297 3.52 22.77 -5.23
C ALA A 297 2.50 21.61 -5.34
N HIS A 298 2.68 20.55 -4.55
CA HIS A 298 1.83 19.36 -4.61
C HIS A 298 0.97 19.14 -3.36
N SER A 299 1.09 19.99 -2.35
CA SER A 299 0.43 19.84 -1.05
C SER A 299 0.16 21.21 -0.42
N PRO A 300 -1.12 21.61 -0.26
CA PRO A 300 -1.48 22.82 0.48
C PRO A 300 -0.96 22.81 1.92
N TYR A 301 -0.87 21.64 2.56
CA TYR A 301 -0.24 21.48 3.87
C TYR A 301 1.23 21.91 3.84
N PHE A 302 2.03 21.39 2.90
CA PHE A 302 3.44 21.76 2.79
C PHE A 302 3.63 23.19 2.27
N GLU A 303 2.71 23.70 1.45
CA GLU A 303 2.67 25.11 1.06
C GLU A 303 2.53 26.00 2.30
N ALA A 304 1.54 25.73 3.16
CA ALA A 304 1.37 26.45 4.41
C ALA A 304 2.57 26.30 5.35
N LEU A 305 3.14 25.09 5.46
CA LEU A 305 4.28 24.81 6.32
C LEU A 305 5.55 25.56 5.89
N PHE A 306 5.86 25.56 4.59
CA PHE A 306 7.11 26.10 4.07
C PHE A 306 7.04 27.54 3.59
N LEU A 307 5.89 27.97 3.06
CA LEU A 307 5.70 29.29 2.46
C LEU A 307 4.74 30.19 3.29
N GLY A 308 4.08 29.63 4.31
CA GLY A 308 3.26 30.38 5.23
C GLY A 308 4.04 31.28 6.18
N GLN A 309 3.31 32.05 6.99
CA GLN A 309 3.89 33.04 7.91
C GLN A 309 4.25 32.46 9.29
N PHE A 310 4.38 31.13 9.39
CA PHE A 310 4.69 30.45 10.64
C PHE A 310 6.19 30.45 10.97
N ASN A 311 6.56 30.13 12.21
CA ASN A 311 7.98 30.06 12.59
C ASN A 311 8.70 28.90 11.88
N GLU A 312 7.97 27.86 11.53
CA GLU A 312 8.42 26.68 10.80
C GLU A 312 8.93 27.02 9.40
N SER A 313 8.34 28.00 8.70
CA SER A 313 8.74 28.38 7.34
C SER A 313 10.18 28.93 7.29
N LYS A 314 10.64 29.50 8.41
CA LYS A 314 12.00 30.03 8.60
C LYS A 314 13.03 28.97 8.97
N LYS A 315 12.61 27.74 9.29
CA LYS A 315 13.50 26.65 9.70
C LYS A 315 13.95 25.84 8.48
N SER A 316 15.18 25.33 8.55
CA SER A 316 15.70 24.31 7.62
C SER A 316 15.39 22.89 8.09
N GLU A 317 15.20 22.69 9.40
CA GLU A 317 14.87 21.42 10.04
C GLU A 317 13.47 21.48 10.66
N ILE A 318 12.60 20.54 10.27
CA ILE A 318 11.22 20.48 10.76
C ILE A 318 10.88 19.04 11.16
N LYS A 319 10.38 18.86 12.38
CA LYS A 319 9.92 17.57 12.88
C LYS A 319 8.44 17.38 12.53
N LEU A 320 8.11 16.25 11.91
CA LEU A 320 6.74 15.84 11.64
C LEU A 320 6.35 14.72 12.60
N SER A 321 5.14 14.80 13.15
CA SER A 321 4.61 13.84 14.13
C SER A 321 3.36 13.14 13.59
N GLY A 322 3.16 11.90 14.04
CA GLY A 322 1.94 11.13 13.78
C GLY A 322 1.89 10.40 12.43
N VAL A 323 3.04 10.33 11.74
CA VAL A 323 3.26 9.50 10.54
C VAL A 323 4.38 8.51 10.81
N ASP A 324 4.25 7.29 10.28
CA ASP A 324 5.34 6.31 10.28
C ASP A 324 6.38 6.67 9.19
N SER A 325 7.67 6.62 9.51
CA SER A 325 8.72 7.03 8.60
C SER A 325 8.78 6.18 7.32
N ASP A 326 8.39 4.91 7.37
CA ASP A 326 8.36 4.07 6.18
C ASP A 326 7.15 4.38 5.28
N ASP A 327 5.98 4.70 5.86
CA ASP A 327 4.86 5.24 5.05
C ASP A 327 5.23 6.57 4.41
N PHE A 328 5.91 7.46 5.16
CA PHE A 328 6.37 8.73 4.63
C PHE A 328 7.37 8.56 3.49
N GLN A 329 8.32 7.63 3.63
CA GLN A 329 9.25 7.24 2.58
C GLN A 329 8.50 6.77 1.32
N LYS A 330 7.50 5.89 1.46
CA LYS A 330 6.71 5.40 0.31
C LYS A 330 5.83 6.48 -0.31
N TYR A 331 5.24 7.34 0.50
CA TYR A 331 4.51 8.53 0.03
C TYR A 331 5.41 9.44 -0.82
N LEU A 332 6.63 9.74 -0.36
CA LEU A 332 7.57 10.56 -1.12
C LEU A 332 8.00 9.87 -2.42
N GLU A 333 8.23 8.56 -2.40
CA GLU A 333 8.51 7.80 -3.63
C GLU A 333 7.37 7.97 -4.66
N VAL A 334 6.10 7.83 -4.27
CA VAL A 334 4.95 8.04 -5.19
C VAL A 334 4.90 9.48 -5.72
N LEU A 335 5.13 10.44 -4.84
CA LEU A 335 5.09 11.87 -5.17
C LEU A 335 6.17 12.21 -6.21
N TYR A 336 7.39 11.70 -6.02
CA TYR A 336 8.51 11.85 -6.95
C TYR A 336 8.46 10.91 -8.18
N ALA A 337 7.28 10.34 -8.45
CA ALA A 337 6.98 9.49 -9.60
C ALA A 337 7.74 8.15 -9.67
N GLU A 338 8.19 7.63 -8.54
CA GLU A 338 8.62 6.25 -8.44
C GLU A 338 7.42 5.30 -8.44
N GLN A 339 7.61 4.10 -9.02
CA GLN A 339 6.64 3.00 -9.05
C GLN A 339 6.51 2.30 -7.67
N SER A 340 6.28 3.07 -6.62
CA SER A 340 6.12 2.57 -5.24
C SER A 340 4.71 2.01 -4.97
N ILE A 341 3.76 2.33 -5.83
CA ILE A 341 2.47 1.67 -6.02
C ILE A 341 2.54 1.13 -7.44
N ASP A 342 2.82 -0.17 -7.63
CA ASP A 342 2.85 -0.76 -8.97
C ASP A 342 2.28 -2.17 -8.96
N GLY A 343 1.23 -2.37 -9.74
CA GLY A 343 0.77 -3.65 -10.26
C GLY A 343 0.88 -3.75 -11.79
N ASN A 344 1.52 -2.78 -12.48
CA ASN A 344 1.52 -2.68 -13.94
C ASN A 344 2.90 -2.66 -14.60
N THR A 345 3.88 -3.39 -14.05
CA THR A 345 5.04 -3.83 -14.82
C THR A 345 4.87 -5.29 -15.23
N VAL A 346 4.89 -5.52 -16.55
CA VAL A 346 4.95 -6.80 -17.28
C VAL A 346 5.25 -8.01 -16.38
N ARG A 347 4.30 -8.95 -16.36
CA ARG A 347 4.24 -10.26 -15.67
C ARG A 347 5.51 -11.14 -15.78
N VAL A 348 6.66 -10.70 -15.31
CA VAL A 348 7.87 -11.53 -15.25
C VAL A 348 8.20 -11.95 -13.81
N PHE A 349 7.79 -11.20 -12.78
CA PHE A 349 7.94 -11.65 -11.39
C PHE A 349 6.75 -11.17 -10.53
N ASN A 350 6.24 -12.03 -9.63
CA ASN A 350 5.13 -11.78 -8.71
C ASN A 350 5.34 -10.50 -7.87
N LEU A 351 4.89 -9.33 -8.36
CA LEU A 351 5.08 -8.03 -7.70
C LEU A 351 3.78 -7.41 -7.13
N SER A 352 2.60 -7.90 -7.54
CA SER A 352 1.27 -7.35 -7.20
C SER A 352 0.96 -7.37 -5.70
N SER A 353 1.28 -8.49 -5.04
CA SER A 353 0.90 -8.71 -3.64
C SER A 353 1.49 -7.66 -2.68
N PHE A 354 2.55 -6.93 -3.04
CA PHE A 354 3.20 -5.99 -2.12
C PHE A 354 2.67 -4.54 -2.18
N SER A 355 2.20 -4.08 -3.34
CA SER A 355 1.56 -2.75 -3.50
C SER A 355 0.31 -2.63 -2.61
N GLU A 356 -0.36 -3.76 -2.43
CA GLU A 356 -1.47 -3.95 -1.47
C GLU A 356 -1.14 -3.57 -0.03
N PHE A 357 0.11 -3.78 0.41
CA PHE A 357 0.49 -3.56 1.82
C PHE A 357 0.68 -2.09 2.15
N THR A 358 1.07 -1.27 1.18
CA THR A 358 1.49 0.11 1.41
C THR A 358 0.43 1.13 1.03
N VAL A 359 -0.51 0.79 0.14
CA VAL A 359 -1.49 1.77 -0.39
C VAL A 359 -2.33 2.43 0.70
N GLU A 360 -2.76 1.70 1.74
CA GLU A 360 -3.53 2.29 2.84
C GLU A 360 -2.69 3.26 3.68
N GLY A 361 -1.41 2.94 3.93
CA GLY A 361 -0.47 3.83 4.61
C GLY A 361 -0.14 5.07 3.78
N ILE A 362 0.04 4.91 2.46
CA ILE A 362 0.29 6.04 1.54
C ILE A 362 -0.94 6.94 1.46
N LEU A 363 -2.15 6.39 1.33
CA LEU A 363 -3.40 7.16 1.35
C LEU A 363 -3.55 7.95 2.63
N MET A 364 -3.27 7.34 3.79
CA MET A 364 -3.30 8.02 5.08
C MET A 364 -2.36 9.23 5.12
N VAL A 365 -1.13 9.08 4.62
CA VAL A 365 -0.16 10.20 4.58
C VAL A 365 -0.57 11.25 3.57
N ALA A 366 -1.07 10.84 2.41
CA ALA A 366 -1.49 11.74 1.34
C ALA A 366 -2.74 12.56 1.72
N ASP A 367 -3.69 11.96 2.44
CA ASP A 367 -4.85 12.65 3.02
C ASP A 367 -4.41 13.66 4.08
N MET A 368 -3.56 13.22 5.02
CA MET A 368 -3.02 14.06 6.10
C MET A 368 -2.24 15.28 5.60
N TYR A 369 -1.47 15.11 4.53
CA TYR A 369 -0.71 16.19 3.90
C TYR A 369 -1.40 16.72 2.64
N GLU A 370 -2.70 16.49 2.46
CA GLU A 370 -3.51 17.05 1.39
C GLU A 370 -2.79 17.00 0.02
N THR A 371 -2.45 15.81 -0.46
CA THR A 371 -1.66 15.64 -1.69
C THR A 371 -2.49 14.97 -2.79
N PRO A 372 -3.30 15.73 -3.57
CA PRO A 372 -4.28 15.16 -4.50
C PRO A 372 -3.66 14.24 -5.57
N LEU A 373 -2.43 14.54 -6.01
CA LEU A 373 -1.74 13.72 -6.99
C LEU A 373 -1.47 12.30 -6.48
N VAL A 374 -1.06 12.17 -5.21
CA VAL A 374 -0.78 10.86 -4.60
C VAL A 374 -2.08 10.13 -4.30
N ILE A 375 -3.12 10.83 -3.82
CA ILE A 375 -4.47 10.27 -3.61
C ILE A 375 -5.00 9.68 -4.92
N ARG A 376 -4.93 10.43 -6.03
CA ARG A 376 -5.37 9.96 -7.35
C ARG A 376 -4.63 8.70 -7.81
N LYS A 377 -3.31 8.66 -7.67
CA LYS A 377 -2.51 7.46 -8.01
C LYS A 377 -2.91 6.25 -7.17
N CYS A 378 -3.17 6.44 -5.87
CA CYS A 378 -3.66 5.37 -5.00
C CYS A 378 -5.05 4.89 -5.43
N GLU A 379 -5.95 5.81 -5.78
CA GLU A 379 -7.29 5.49 -6.27
C GLU A 379 -7.25 4.70 -7.58
N GLU A 380 -6.43 5.12 -8.54
CA GLU A 380 -6.22 4.41 -9.82
C GLU A 380 -5.78 2.96 -9.59
N PHE A 381 -4.80 2.74 -8.69
CA PHE A 381 -4.37 1.41 -8.29
C PHE A 381 -5.50 0.60 -7.64
N LEU A 382 -6.25 1.19 -6.71
CA LEU A 382 -7.35 0.52 -6.03
C LEU A 382 -8.52 0.15 -6.97
N VAL A 383 -8.73 0.92 -8.03
CA VAL A 383 -9.74 0.66 -9.05
C VAL A 383 -9.30 -0.42 -10.04
N GLY A 384 -8.04 -0.38 -10.48
CA GLY A 384 -7.55 -1.19 -11.60
C GLY A 384 -6.85 -2.49 -11.21
N GLU A 385 -6.00 -2.44 -10.18
CA GLU A 385 -4.96 -3.45 -9.95
C GLU A 385 -5.05 -4.12 -8.58
N SER A 386 -5.81 -3.52 -7.66
CA SER A 386 -5.87 -3.96 -6.28
C SER A 386 -6.54 -5.33 -6.11
N GLU A 387 -5.90 -6.20 -5.32
CA GLU A 387 -6.42 -7.51 -4.90
C GLU A 387 -7.28 -7.43 -3.61
N LYS A 388 -7.39 -6.24 -2.98
CA LYS A 388 -8.26 -6.01 -1.82
C LYS A 388 -9.70 -6.44 -2.07
N THR A 389 -10.31 -6.99 -1.01
CA THR A 389 -11.73 -7.38 -1.01
C THR A 389 -12.63 -6.17 -1.32
N LEU A 390 -13.81 -6.43 -1.90
CA LEU A 390 -14.80 -5.38 -2.19
C LEU A 390 -15.16 -4.57 -0.92
N LYS A 391 -15.29 -5.25 0.23
CA LYS A 391 -15.53 -4.62 1.54
C LYS A 391 -14.41 -3.62 1.88
N LYS A 392 -13.14 -4.02 1.76
CA LYS A 392 -11.99 -3.16 2.08
C LYS A 392 -11.85 -2.00 1.09
N ARG A 393 -12.06 -2.22 -0.22
CA ARG A 393 -12.05 -1.14 -1.21
C ARG A 393 -13.16 -0.11 -0.94
N LEU A 394 -14.36 -0.54 -0.57
CA LEU A 394 -15.46 0.35 -0.19
C LEU A 394 -15.18 1.11 1.12
N GLU A 395 -14.55 0.46 2.10
CA GLU A 395 -14.11 1.12 3.34
C GLU A 395 -13.09 2.23 3.04
N LEU A 396 -12.06 1.93 2.24
CA LEU A 396 -11.03 2.90 1.84
C LEU A 396 -11.60 4.05 1.02
N SER A 397 -12.50 3.76 0.08
CA SER A 397 -13.13 4.81 -0.73
C SER A 397 -13.94 5.79 0.08
N THR A 398 -14.57 5.31 1.15
CA THR A 398 -15.34 6.14 2.07
C THR A 398 -14.40 6.94 2.98
N ARG A 399 -13.41 6.28 3.59
CA ARG A 399 -12.48 6.89 4.53
C ARG A 399 -11.69 8.05 3.90
N TYR A 400 -11.25 7.89 2.66
CA TYR A 400 -10.42 8.87 1.95
C TYR A 400 -11.16 9.60 0.84
N ASN A 401 -12.49 9.52 0.81
CA ASN A 401 -13.35 10.20 -0.17
C ASN A 401 -12.94 9.98 -1.65
N LEU A 402 -12.71 8.70 -2.01
CA LEU A 402 -12.29 8.25 -3.34
C LEU A 402 -13.53 7.89 -4.19
N GLU A 403 -14.06 8.87 -4.92
CA GLU A 403 -15.32 8.74 -5.65
C GLU A 403 -15.29 7.74 -6.81
N ALA A 404 -14.20 7.65 -7.57
CA ALA A 404 -14.08 6.68 -8.65
C ALA A 404 -14.05 5.24 -8.09
N LEU A 405 -13.31 5.03 -6.99
CA LEU A 405 -13.29 3.74 -6.31
C LEU A 405 -14.65 3.38 -5.70
N LYS A 406 -15.32 4.35 -5.06
CA LYS A 406 -16.66 4.17 -4.49
C LYS A 406 -17.67 3.75 -5.56
N ASN A 407 -17.71 4.46 -6.69
CA ASN A 407 -18.60 4.13 -7.80
C ASN A 407 -18.29 2.76 -8.40
N LYS A 408 -17.00 2.42 -8.55
CA LYS A 408 -16.56 1.10 -9.00
C LYS A 408 -17.06 0.01 -8.06
N CYS A 409 -16.85 0.15 -6.75
CA CYS A 409 -17.32 -0.81 -5.76
C CYS A 409 -18.84 -0.96 -5.78
N LEU A 410 -19.59 0.15 -5.84
CA LEU A 410 -21.05 0.11 -5.92
C LEU A 410 -21.56 -0.57 -7.20
N SER A 411 -20.82 -0.44 -8.32
CA SER A 411 -21.18 -1.12 -9.58
C SER A 411 -21.04 -2.63 -9.49
N GLU A 412 -20.06 -3.13 -8.72
CA GLU A 412 -19.78 -4.57 -8.53
C GLU A 412 -20.77 -5.27 -7.58
N ILE A 413 -21.59 -4.52 -6.84
CA ILE A 413 -22.65 -5.09 -6.00
C ILE A 413 -23.83 -5.47 -6.89
N GLU A 414 -23.85 -6.69 -7.40
CA GLU A 414 -24.87 -7.17 -8.35
C GLU A 414 -25.87 -8.13 -7.71
N SER A 415 -25.64 -8.56 -6.47
CA SER A 415 -26.52 -9.50 -5.76
C SER A 415 -26.68 -9.18 -4.27
N ILE A 416 -27.70 -9.81 -3.65
CA ILE A 416 -27.91 -9.76 -2.19
C ILE A 416 -26.70 -10.36 -1.44
N ALA A 417 -26.00 -11.33 -2.04
CA ALA A 417 -24.80 -11.91 -1.43
C ALA A 417 -23.65 -10.90 -1.37
N ASP A 418 -23.43 -10.16 -2.46
CA ASP A 418 -22.41 -9.11 -2.53
C ASP A 418 -22.74 -7.99 -1.53
N LEU A 419 -24.01 -7.58 -1.46
CA LEU A 419 -24.48 -6.59 -0.49
C LEU A 419 -24.20 -7.04 0.95
N LYS A 420 -24.46 -8.31 1.29
CA LYS A 420 -24.14 -8.86 2.61
C LYS A 420 -22.65 -8.91 2.89
N SER A 421 -21.82 -9.09 1.86
CA SER A 421 -20.35 -9.18 2.02
C SER A 421 -19.70 -7.84 2.37
N VAL A 422 -20.32 -6.72 1.99
CA VAL A 422 -19.79 -5.37 2.25
C VAL A 422 -20.38 -4.73 3.51
N ILE A 423 -21.51 -5.22 4.01
CA ILE A 423 -22.11 -4.72 5.25
C ILE A 423 -21.29 -5.24 6.45
N PRO A 424 -20.77 -4.36 7.32
CA PRO A 424 -20.10 -4.76 8.56
C PRO A 424 -21.08 -5.45 9.52
N GLY A 425 -20.54 -6.16 10.51
CA GLY A 425 -21.36 -6.89 11.49
C GLY A 425 -22.33 -6.01 12.28
N ASP A 426 -22.01 -4.72 12.45
CA ASP A 426 -22.89 -3.69 12.99
C ASP A 426 -23.12 -2.59 11.94
N ILE A 427 -24.38 -2.36 11.57
CA ILE A 427 -24.75 -1.36 10.56
C ILE A 427 -24.38 0.07 10.99
N HIS A 428 -24.25 0.33 12.29
CA HIS A 428 -23.84 1.64 12.81
C HIS A 428 -22.37 1.96 12.53
N ASP A 429 -21.59 0.97 12.09
CA ASP A 429 -20.19 1.18 11.65
C ASP A 429 -20.10 1.69 10.21
N LEU A 430 -21.20 1.68 9.45
CA LEU A 430 -21.23 2.28 8.11
C LEU A 430 -21.37 3.79 8.20
N ASP A 431 -20.57 4.50 7.40
CA ASP A 431 -20.78 5.92 7.16
C ASP A 431 -22.19 6.16 6.59
N ALA A 432 -22.83 7.26 7.01
CA ALA A 432 -24.20 7.58 6.63
C ALA A 432 -24.37 7.76 5.11
N SER A 433 -23.35 8.29 4.41
CA SER A 433 -23.34 8.43 2.95
C SER A 433 -23.42 7.05 2.28
N ILE A 434 -22.61 6.10 2.74
CA ILE A 434 -22.57 4.74 2.18
C ILE A 434 -23.83 3.97 2.51
N MET A 435 -24.35 4.10 3.74
CA MET A 435 -25.59 3.46 4.14
C MET A 435 -26.74 3.82 3.20
N ALA A 436 -26.85 5.10 2.81
CA ALA A 436 -27.86 5.56 1.87
C ALA A 436 -27.68 4.94 0.47
N GLU A 437 -26.45 4.87 -0.04
CA GLU A 437 -26.16 4.26 -1.35
C GLU A 437 -26.40 2.75 -1.37
N LEU A 438 -25.99 2.04 -0.31
CA LEU A 438 -26.24 0.60 -0.17
C LEU A 438 -27.74 0.30 -0.03
N LEU A 439 -28.50 1.16 0.65
CA LEU A 439 -29.96 1.04 0.72
C LEU A 439 -30.59 1.19 -0.65
N LYS A 440 -30.23 2.24 -1.41
CA LYS A 440 -30.70 2.40 -2.80
C LYS A 440 -30.37 1.18 -3.66
N LYS A 441 -29.14 0.66 -3.53
CA LYS A 441 -28.70 -0.54 -4.24
C LYS A 441 -29.54 -1.76 -3.85
N SER A 442 -29.83 -1.96 -2.57
CA SER A 442 -30.66 -3.07 -2.07
C SER A 442 -32.08 -3.05 -2.64
N LEU A 443 -32.66 -1.85 -2.83
CA LEU A 443 -33.99 -1.67 -3.40
C LEU A 443 -34.01 -1.96 -4.92
N ALA A 444 -32.89 -1.78 -5.61
CA ALA A 444 -32.75 -2.07 -7.04
C ALA A 444 -32.45 -3.55 -7.35
N LEU A 445 -32.07 -4.34 -6.34
CA LEU A 445 -31.80 -5.79 -6.46
C LEU A 445 -33.07 -6.65 -6.25
N HIS A 446 -34.19 -6.00 -5.91
CA HIS A 446 -35.53 -6.58 -5.84
C HIS A 446 -36.26 -6.41 -7.17
#